data_AF-A0A6N6N3X7-F1
#
_entry.id   AF-A0A6N6N3X7-F1
#
_cell.length_a   1.000
_cell.length_b   1.000
_cell.length_c   1.000
_cell.angle_alpha   90.00
_cell.angle_beta   90.00
_cell.angle_gamma   90.00
#
_symmetry.space_group_name_H-M   'P 1'
#
loop_
_entity.id
_entity.type
_entity.pdbx_description
1 polymer ?
#
loop_
_entity_poly.entity_id
_entity_poly.type
_entity_poly.pdbx_seq_one_letter_code
_entity_poly.pdbx_strand_id
1 'polypeptide(L)'
;MLNFPVPYPDELLYSTVARAGVRFGITSPKQLLDEIFGNRKVIATVDLPSHLETVAGHYPITLGLTAEALAYRHTLLPLYAPFVPETRRRQILKQMATHSKGAIHVALGVAASRIKQNRFLKVCPACLKQQRQKHGECYWKRQWQAAGCNFCPEHGPLVETQHRFRNYHRHAFIALNPDTPLLPYQNTPPPPDKRIERRVLELLTLLPFRSPKLEQWGLFYKKLSHDNGITRGNKVNHDQLRQKVISAWTSGSLSQLGIVINNSQSNWLRMIVRKHRKAFSYLEHIIVLEALLGSSWEFTDILNRVKKQVRPKQVQKKGSNKVIDLDELNKKRAAWLETLKKMGTRAGRLAGKDYLYTWLYRNDRSWLMQNNKRYRKTTRSENKRIDWQARDLEILEKLKGIRAVVEKKPNSPRRTKNWYCAQTGCTLYAKKFHKLPLSAAFLDRIHESVADYQIRRIRLTLQKRDSTQGTMTFYKLLRLSGLNEDRLKPKTREFIRHTLEMP
;
A
#
# COMPACT_ATOMS: atom_id res chain seq x y z
N MET A 1 15.18 -19.82 20.80
CA MET A 1 16.06 -20.65 19.94
C MET A 1 17.51 -20.32 20.30
N LEU A 2 18.30 -21.30 20.75
CA LEU A 2 19.74 -21.07 20.96
C LEU A 2 20.33 -20.75 19.57
N ASN A 3 21.01 -19.61 19.42
CA ASN A 3 21.67 -19.13 18.18
C ASN A 3 20.85 -18.33 17.14
N PHE A 4 19.70 -17.74 17.47
CA PHE A 4 19.11 -16.73 16.56
C PHE A 4 20.07 -15.52 16.39
N PRO A 5 20.41 -15.09 15.16
CA PRO A 5 21.41 -14.07 14.94
C PRO A 5 21.00 -12.71 15.52
N VAL A 6 21.90 -12.08 16.25
CA VAL A 6 21.71 -10.69 16.71
C VAL A 6 21.82 -9.75 15.50
N PRO A 7 20.87 -8.81 15.30
CA PRO A 7 20.91 -7.89 14.18
C PRO A 7 22.12 -6.95 14.27
N TYR A 8 22.81 -6.73 13.16
CA TYR A 8 23.88 -5.72 13.09
C TYR A 8 23.31 -4.29 13.06
N PRO A 9 24.14 -3.27 13.37
CA PRO A 9 23.78 -1.88 13.15
C PRO A 9 23.35 -1.63 11.70
N ASP A 10 22.21 -0.96 11.56
CA ASP A 10 21.53 -0.67 10.30
C ASP A 10 21.15 -1.89 9.45
N GLU A 11 21.11 -3.10 10.02
CA GLU A 11 20.61 -4.29 9.33
C GLU A 11 19.08 -4.32 9.29
N LEU A 12 18.51 -4.72 8.15
CA LEU A 12 17.08 -5.05 8.05
C LEU A 12 16.76 -6.33 8.81
N LEU A 13 15.62 -6.36 9.51
CA LEU A 13 15.12 -7.59 10.13
C LEU A 13 14.90 -8.72 9.11
N TYR A 14 14.53 -8.35 7.88
CA TYR A 14 14.49 -9.26 6.73
C TYR A 14 15.82 -10.01 6.54
N SER A 15 16.94 -9.28 6.64
CA SER A 15 18.29 -9.84 6.54
C SER A 15 18.62 -10.74 7.72
N THR A 16 18.28 -10.33 8.95
CA THR A 16 18.52 -11.13 10.15
C THR A 16 17.82 -12.48 10.08
N VAL A 17 16.54 -12.50 9.68
CA VAL A 17 15.76 -13.73 9.47
C VAL A 17 16.37 -14.59 8.34
N ALA A 18 16.84 -13.96 7.27
CA ALA A 18 17.48 -14.68 6.17
C ALA A 18 18.80 -15.35 6.60
N ARG A 19 19.63 -14.64 7.37
CA ARG A 19 20.87 -15.18 7.95
C ARG A 19 20.60 -16.30 8.95
N ALA A 20 19.51 -16.22 9.71
CA ALA A 20 19.08 -17.32 10.58
C ALA A 20 18.87 -18.61 9.78
N GLY A 21 18.26 -18.51 8.59
CA GLY A 21 18.12 -19.66 7.68
C GLY A 21 19.47 -20.27 7.27
N VAL A 22 20.47 -19.44 6.97
CA VAL A 22 21.83 -19.92 6.66
C VAL A 22 22.47 -20.58 7.89
N ARG A 23 22.41 -19.94 9.06
CA ARG A 23 23.00 -20.47 10.30
C ARG A 23 22.38 -21.79 10.76
N PHE A 24 21.10 -21.98 10.50
CA PHE A 24 20.38 -23.22 10.82
C PHE A 24 20.45 -24.28 9.72
N GLY A 25 21.11 -23.99 8.59
CA GLY A 25 21.14 -24.91 7.44
C GLY A 25 19.77 -25.15 6.79
N ILE A 26 18.82 -24.22 6.98
CA ILE A 26 17.45 -24.36 6.47
C ILE A 26 17.36 -23.82 5.05
N THR A 27 17.13 -24.71 4.09
CA THR A 27 16.97 -24.36 2.67
C THR A 27 15.50 -24.12 2.29
N SER A 28 14.55 -24.73 3.02
CA SER A 28 13.12 -24.58 2.77
C SER A 28 12.58 -23.30 3.38
N PRO A 29 12.03 -22.36 2.57
CA PRO A 29 11.40 -21.15 3.10
C PRO A 29 10.30 -21.45 4.11
N LYS A 30 9.54 -22.54 3.91
CA LYS A 30 8.42 -22.89 4.81
C LYS A 30 8.91 -23.43 6.15
N GLN A 31 9.96 -24.22 6.16
CA GLN A 31 10.59 -24.69 7.38
C GLN A 31 11.13 -23.50 8.19
N LEU A 32 11.80 -22.54 7.52
CA LEU A 32 12.30 -21.34 8.19
C LEU A 32 11.16 -20.53 8.84
N LEU A 33 10.01 -20.44 8.18
CA LEU A 33 8.84 -19.77 8.72
C LEU A 33 8.23 -20.50 9.92
N ASP A 34 8.19 -21.83 9.88
CA ASP A 34 7.70 -22.62 11.00
C ASP A 34 8.65 -22.48 12.21
N GLU A 35 9.96 -22.50 11.97
CA GLU A 35 10.99 -22.36 13.00
C GLU A 35 10.99 -20.98 13.68
N ILE A 36 11.00 -19.91 12.87
CA ILE A 36 11.14 -18.55 13.41
C ILE A 36 9.80 -17.98 13.88
N PHE A 37 8.71 -18.27 13.18
CA PHE A 37 7.42 -17.63 13.43
C PHE A 37 6.34 -18.57 13.97
N GLY A 38 6.58 -19.89 14.00
CA GLY A 38 5.52 -20.88 14.24
C GLY A 38 4.41 -20.80 13.17
N ASN A 39 4.70 -20.22 12.00
CA ASN A 39 3.67 -19.85 11.03
C ASN A 39 4.17 -19.77 9.59
N ARG A 40 4.03 -20.87 8.85
CA ARG A 40 4.24 -20.97 7.38
C ARG A 40 3.52 -19.96 6.48
N LYS A 41 2.60 -19.13 6.97
CA LYS A 41 1.86 -18.14 6.16
C LYS A 41 2.50 -16.74 6.20
N VAL A 42 3.50 -16.51 7.04
CA VAL A 42 4.20 -15.22 7.15
C VAL A 42 4.80 -14.84 5.80
N ILE A 43 4.71 -13.55 5.47
CA ILE A 43 5.23 -12.99 4.22
C ILE A 43 6.57 -12.33 4.52
N ALA A 44 7.59 -12.67 3.73
CA ALA A 44 8.93 -12.11 3.81
C ALA A 44 8.93 -10.65 3.28
N THR A 45 8.48 -9.73 4.14
CA THR A 45 8.33 -8.31 3.83
C THR A 45 9.62 -7.57 4.17
N VAL A 46 10.24 -6.92 3.18
CA VAL A 46 11.54 -6.24 3.34
C VAL A 46 11.44 -5.01 4.24
N ASP A 47 10.45 -4.16 4.03
CA ASP A 47 10.41 -2.80 4.59
C ASP A 47 9.69 -2.68 5.94
N LEU A 48 8.46 -3.20 6.00
CA LEU A 48 7.52 -3.00 7.11
C LEU A 48 6.87 -4.35 7.47
N PRO A 49 7.65 -5.31 8.03
CA PRO A 49 7.16 -6.64 8.38
C PRO A 49 6.19 -6.61 9.57
N SER A 50 5.48 -7.72 9.78
CA SER A 50 4.75 -8.01 11.01
C SER A 50 5.37 -9.20 11.77
N HIS A 51 4.76 -9.61 12.88
CA HIS A 51 5.22 -10.68 13.78
C HIS A 51 6.50 -10.34 14.56
N LEU A 52 6.71 -9.06 14.86
CA LEU A 52 7.90 -8.62 15.59
C LEU A 52 7.97 -9.12 17.04
N GLU A 53 6.84 -9.37 17.69
CA GLU A 53 6.83 -9.99 19.04
C GLU A 53 7.38 -11.41 19.00
N THR A 54 7.01 -12.19 17.97
CA THR A 54 7.54 -13.54 17.79
C THR A 54 9.04 -13.51 17.56
N VAL A 55 9.53 -12.56 16.75
CA VAL A 55 10.97 -12.40 16.53
C VAL A 55 11.69 -11.93 17.79
N ALA A 56 11.11 -10.98 18.54
CA ALA A 56 11.63 -10.50 19.81
C ALA A 56 11.77 -11.63 20.85
N GLY A 57 10.82 -12.58 20.86
CA GLY A 57 10.83 -13.73 21.77
C GLY A 57 11.99 -14.70 21.57
N HIS A 58 12.76 -14.60 20.47
CA HIS A 58 13.99 -15.39 20.29
C HIS A 58 15.20 -14.82 21.03
N TYR A 59 15.12 -13.58 21.54
CA TYR A 59 16.22 -12.92 22.22
C TYR A 59 16.00 -12.89 23.74
N PRO A 60 17.08 -12.97 24.54
CA PRO A 60 16.98 -12.69 25.96
C PRO A 60 16.61 -11.22 26.19
N ILE A 61 15.85 -10.98 27.27
CA ILE A 61 15.34 -9.64 27.64
C ILE A 61 16.48 -8.63 27.81
N THR A 62 17.66 -9.09 28.24
CA THR A 62 18.87 -8.26 28.45
C THR A 62 19.36 -7.54 27.19
N LEU A 63 19.05 -8.03 25.99
CA LEU A 63 19.43 -7.35 24.74
C LEU A 63 18.51 -6.17 24.39
N GLY A 64 17.36 -6.02 25.07
CA GLY A 64 16.42 -4.93 24.83
C GLY A 64 15.79 -4.93 23.42
N LEU A 65 15.82 -6.06 22.70
CA LEU A 65 15.28 -6.21 21.34
C LEU A 65 13.76 -6.47 21.36
N THR A 66 13.01 -5.55 21.97
CA THR A 66 11.54 -5.58 21.98
C THR A 66 10.97 -5.41 20.57
N ALA A 67 9.68 -5.72 20.39
CA ALA A 67 9.00 -5.51 19.11
C ALA A 67 9.08 -4.04 18.62
N GLU A 68 8.98 -3.06 19.53
CA GLU A 68 9.17 -1.64 19.18
C GLU A 68 10.62 -1.33 18.83
N ALA A 69 11.60 -1.86 19.58
CA ALA A 69 13.01 -1.67 19.28
C ALA A 69 13.36 -2.25 17.89
N LEU A 70 12.91 -3.46 17.58
CA LEU A 70 13.06 -4.07 16.25
C LEU A 70 12.39 -3.22 15.17
N ALA A 71 11.18 -2.71 15.42
CA ALA A 71 10.48 -1.84 14.48
C ALA A 71 11.29 -0.58 14.12
N TYR A 72 11.88 0.10 15.11
CA TYR A 72 12.64 1.33 14.84
C TYR A 72 14.07 1.08 14.36
N ARG A 73 14.75 0.07 14.91
CA ARG A 73 16.19 -0.16 14.63
C ARG A 73 16.45 -1.07 13.44
N HIS A 74 15.48 -1.90 13.05
CA HIS A 74 15.65 -2.95 12.05
C HIS A 74 14.56 -2.98 10.96
N THR A 75 13.73 -1.94 10.84
CA THR A 75 12.78 -1.78 9.72
C THR A 75 12.81 -0.37 9.15
N LEU A 76 12.01 -0.11 8.10
CA LEU A 76 11.86 1.22 7.51
C LEU A 76 10.77 2.08 8.18
N LEU A 77 10.16 1.62 9.28
CA LEU A 77 9.15 2.38 10.03
C LEU A 77 9.58 3.82 10.39
N PRO A 78 10.84 4.10 10.80
CA PRO A 78 11.25 5.46 11.16
C PRO A 78 11.07 6.49 10.03
N LEU A 79 11.07 6.05 8.77
CA LEU A 79 10.83 6.92 7.61
C LEU A 79 9.37 7.39 7.51
N TYR A 80 8.45 6.74 8.22
CA TYR A 80 7.01 7.02 8.16
C TYR A 80 6.45 7.55 9.47
N ALA A 81 6.95 7.04 10.60
CA ALA A 81 6.43 7.36 11.93
C ALA A 81 6.30 8.87 12.23
N PRO A 82 7.30 9.73 11.89
CA PRO A 82 7.22 11.18 12.11
C PRO A 82 6.05 11.90 11.40
N PHE A 83 5.56 11.32 10.31
CA PHE A 83 4.69 12.00 9.35
C PHE A 83 3.24 11.52 9.42
N VAL A 84 2.94 10.57 10.31
CA VAL A 84 1.59 10.07 10.59
C VAL A 84 1.12 10.48 11.99
N PRO A 85 -0.20 10.67 12.24
CA PRO A 85 -0.70 10.97 13.57
C PRO A 85 -0.31 9.90 14.61
N GLU A 86 -0.12 10.31 15.87
CA GLU A 86 0.26 9.40 16.97
C GLU A 86 -0.66 8.18 17.12
N THR A 87 -1.98 8.38 16.95
CA THR A 87 -2.95 7.28 17.00
C THR A 87 -2.68 6.24 15.91
N ARG A 88 -2.28 6.69 14.71
CA ARG A 88 -1.90 5.82 13.61
C ARG A 88 -0.54 5.16 13.86
N ARG A 89 0.46 5.89 14.38
CA ARG A 89 1.76 5.32 14.76
C ARG A 89 1.60 4.14 15.71
N ARG A 90 0.83 4.31 16.80
CA ARG A 90 0.55 3.25 17.79
C ARG A 90 -0.19 2.06 17.16
N GLN A 91 -1.17 2.32 16.30
CA GLN A 91 -1.87 1.26 15.57
C GLN A 91 -0.92 0.45 14.70
N ILE A 92 -0.01 1.11 13.98
CA ILE A 92 1.00 0.44 13.14
C ILE A 92 1.94 -0.39 13.98
N LEU A 93 2.45 0.14 15.10
CA LEU A 93 3.33 -0.62 16.01
C LEU A 93 2.65 -1.89 16.51
N LYS A 94 1.37 -1.81 16.92
CA LYS A 94 0.59 -3.00 17.33
C LYS A 94 0.44 -4.02 16.19
N GLN A 95 0.21 -3.55 14.95
CA GLN A 95 0.09 -4.41 13.78
C GLN A 95 1.43 -5.05 13.35
N MET A 96 2.54 -4.33 13.52
CA MET A 96 3.89 -4.85 13.28
C MET A 96 4.28 -5.86 14.36
N ALA A 97 3.96 -5.59 15.62
CA ALA A 97 4.17 -6.49 16.74
C ALA A 97 3.50 -7.86 16.51
N THR A 98 2.23 -7.84 16.09
CA THR A 98 1.40 -9.04 15.92
C THR A 98 1.24 -9.43 14.45
N HIS A 99 0.07 -9.19 13.86
CA HIS A 99 -0.23 -9.51 12.46
C HIS A 99 -1.01 -8.37 11.82
N SER A 100 -0.70 -8.07 10.56
CA SER A 100 -1.30 -6.92 9.84
C SER A 100 -2.19 -7.31 8.67
N LYS A 101 -2.07 -8.54 8.15
CA LYS A 101 -2.68 -8.98 6.88
C LYS A 101 -2.47 -7.98 5.72
N GLY A 102 -1.33 -7.27 5.72
CA GLY A 102 -0.98 -6.27 4.70
C GLY A 102 -1.57 -4.87 4.90
N ALA A 103 -2.22 -4.60 6.03
CA ALA A 103 -2.84 -3.30 6.31
C ALA A 103 -1.82 -2.16 6.55
N ILE A 104 -0.58 -2.48 6.95
CA ILE A 104 0.44 -1.49 7.34
C ILE A 104 0.79 -0.55 6.18
N HIS A 105 1.11 -1.07 5.00
CA HIS A 105 1.47 -0.27 3.82
C HIS A 105 0.32 0.64 3.38
N VAL A 106 -0.93 0.20 3.50
CA VAL A 106 -2.11 1.02 3.17
C VAL A 106 -2.31 2.12 4.21
N ALA A 107 -2.22 1.78 5.50
CA ALA A 107 -2.40 2.73 6.59
C ALA A 107 -1.31 3.82 6.62
N LEU A 108 -0.08 3.48 6.26
CA LEU A 108 1.04 4.43 6.09
C LEU A 108 1.01 5.15 4.73
N GLY A 109 0.05 4.84 3.85
CA GLY A 109 -0.11 5.49 2.55
C GLY A 109 0.95 5.09 1.52
N VAL A 110 1.75 4.06 1.77
CA VAL A 110 2.77 3.53 0.85
C VAL A 110 2.13 3.10 -0.47
N ALA A 111 0.99 2.40 -0.41
CA ALA A 111 0.28 1.93 -1.59
C ALA A 111 -0.32 3.07 -2.45
N ALA A 112 -0.62 4.21 -1.83
CA ALA A 112 -1.13 5.41 -2.51
C ALA A 112 -0.02 6.45 -2.77
N SER A 113 1.23 6.12 -2.44
CA SER A 113 2.37 7.01 -2.57
C SER A 113 2.73 7.18 -4.04
N ARG A 114 3.04 8.41 -4.42
CA ARG A 114 3.59 8.72 -5.75
C ARG A 114 5.08 8.38 -5.88
N ILE A 115 5.74 8.14 -4.74
CA ILE A 115 7.18 7.87 -4.69
C ILE A 115 7.47 6.55 -5.40
N LYS A 116 8.40 6.60 -6.35
CA LYS A 116 8.89 5.40 -7.04
C LYS A 116 9.52 4.45 -6.02
N GLN A 117 8.92 3.27 -5.87
CA GLN A 117 9.43 2.22 -4.98
C GLN A 117 10.58 1.48 -5.66
N ASN A 118 11.51 0.95 -4.86
CA ASN A 118 12.61 0.13 -5.35
C ASN A 118 12.04 -1.14 -6.02
N ARG A 119 12.57 -1.47 -7.20
CA ARG A 119 12.20 -2.70 -7.92
C ARG A 119 13.00 -3.89 -7.40
N PHE A 120 14.28 -3.65 -7.16
CA PHE A 120 15.25 -4.62 -6.69
C PHE A 120 15.89 -4.16 -5.38
N LEU A 121 16.41 -5.11 -4.62
CA LEU A 121 17.26 -4.82 -3.47
C LEU A 121 18.58 -4.27 -3.95
N LYS A 122 19.10 -3.26 -3.24
CA LYS A 122 20.33 -2.56 -3.60
C LYS A 122 21.47 -2.89 -2.65
N VAL A 123 22.69 -2.84 -3.15
CA VAL A 123 23.92 -3.04 -2.38
C VAL A 123 24.98 -2.00 -2.72
N CYS A 124 25.95 -1.85 -1.83
CA CYS A 124 27.20 -1.16 -2.11
C CYS A 124 28.34 -2.20 -2.13
N PRO A 125 28.99 -2.48 -3.28
CA PRO A 125 30.03 -3.50 -3.36
C PRO A 125 31.19 -3.31 -2.38
N ALA A 126 31.60 -2.07 -2.13
CA ALA A 126 32.64 -1.74 -1.15
C ALA A 126 32.21 -2.07 0.28
N CYS A 127 30.98 -1.69 0.67
CA CYS A 127 30.44 -2.08 1.98
C CYS A 127 30.30 -3.60 2.13
N LEU A 128 30.01 -4.36 1.07
CA LEU A 128 29.95 -5.83 1.16
C LEU A 128 31.32 -6.41 1.51
N LYS A 129 32.39 -5.91 0.89
CA LYS A 129 33.77 -6.31 1.24
C LYS A 129 34.07 -6.01 2.71
N GLN A 130 33.72 -4.82 3.18
CA GLN A 130 33.91 -4.42 4.59
C GLN A 130 33.08 -5.25 5.56
N GLN A 131 31.82 -5.53 5.24
CA GLN A 131 30.96 -6.40 6.06
C GLN A 131 31.55 -7.79 6.18
N ARG A 132 31.98 -8.39 5.07
CA ARG A 132 32.63 -9.71 5.06
C ARG A 132 33.91 -9.73 5.88
N GLN A 133 34.77 -8.73 5.72
CA GLN A 133 36.02 -8.62 6.49
C GLN A 133 35.76 -8.46 7.99
N LYS A 134 34.77 -7.66 8.38
CA LYS A 134 34.48 -7.34 9.78
C LYS A 134 33.65 -8.40 10.51
N HIS A 135 32.72 -9.05 9.80
CA HIS A 135 31.69 -9.89 10.41
C HIS A 135 31.71 -11.33 9.91
N GLY A 136 32.49 -11.66 8.89
CA GLY A 136 32.49 -12.98 8.25
C GLY A 136 31.28 -13.25 7.36
N GLU A 137 30.28 -12.37 7.34
CA GLU A 137 29.04 -12.50 6.56
C GLU A 137 28.51 -11.12 6.12
N CYS A 138 27.68 -11.12 5.08
CA CYS A 138 27.05 -9.91 4.53
C CYS A 138 25.60 -9.77 4.98
N TYR A 139 25.09 -8.53 4.97
CA TYR A 139 23.71 -8.25 5.36
C TYR A 139 23.09 -7.08 4.60
N TRP A 140 21.77 -7.13 4.41
CA TRP A 140 21.03 -6.03 3.76
C TRP A 140 20.92 -4.83 4.70
N LYS A 141 21.62 -3.72 4.39
CA LYS A 141 21.44 -2.46 5.13
C LYS A 141 20.09 -1.82 4.82
N ARG A 142 19.48 -1.20 5.84
CA ARG A 142 18.19 -0.50 5.74
C ARG A 142 18.28 0.73 4.84
N GLN A 143 19.32 1.55 5.01
CA GLN A 143 19.45 2.81 4.28
C GLN A 143 19.40 2.61 2.76
N TRP A 144 20.09 1.58 2.25
CA TRP A 144 20.11 1.26 0.83
C TRP A 144 18.71 0.93 0.29
N GLN A 145 17.85 0.37 1.14
CA GLN A 145 16.52 -0.07 0.78
C GLN A 145 15.46 1.05 0.86
N ALA A 146 15.82 2.23 1.35
CA ALA A 146 14.92 3.38 1.34
C ALA A 146 14.64 3.85 -0.11
N ALA A 147 13.43 4.34 -0.34
CA ALA A 147 13.07 4.93 -1.63
C ALA A 147 13.78 6.28 -1.80
N GLY A 148 14.29 6.54 -3.01
CA GLY A 148 15.04 7.76 -3.31
C GLY A 148 16.52 7.74 -2.91
N CYS A 149 16.99 6.75 -2.14
CA CYS A 149 18.43 6.57 -1.89
C CYS A 149 19.08 5.83 -3.06
N ASN A 150 19.99 6.47 -3.79
CA ASN A 150 20.74 5.87 -4.88
C ASN A 150 22.25 5.82 -4.61
N PHE A 151 22.69 6.39 -3.48
CA PHE A 151 24.07 6.40 -3.07
C PHE A 151 24.27 5.77 -1.68
N CYS A 152 25.41 5.14 -1.51
CA CYS A 152 26.01 4.87 -0.22
C CYS A 152 26.72 6.16 0.24
N PRO A 153 26.49 6.63 1.48
CA PRO A 153 27.18 7.80 2.02
C PRO A 153 28.70 7.67 1.97
N GLU A 154 29.20 6.46 2.21
CA GLU A 154 30.63 6.15 2.34
C GLU A 154 31.32 5.97 0.97
N HIS A 155 30.70 5.27 0.02
CA HIS A 155 31.44 4.78 -1.18
C HIS A 155 30.89 5.21 -2.55
N GLY A 156 29.69 5.80 -2.64
CA GLY A 156 29.12 6.23 -3.94
C GLY A 156 27.91 5.40 -4.41
N PRO A 157 27.64 5.28 -5.72
CA PRO A 157 26.39 4.73 -6.23
C PRO A 157 26.06 3.32 -5.70
N LEU A 158 24.78 3.09 -5.40
CA LEU A 158 24.25 1.78 -5.09
C LEU A 158 23.96 1.00 -6.38
N VAL A 159 24.15 -0.32 -6.33
CA VAL A 159 23.91 -1.23 -7.44
C VAL A 159 22.69 -2.10 -7.12
N GLU A 160 21.78 -2.24 -8.08
CA GLU A 160 20.64 -3.14 -7.94
C GLU A 160 21.09 -4.61 -8.10
N THR A 161 20.50 -5.50 -7.31
CA THR A 161 20.70 -6.96 -7.42
C THR A 161 19.60 -7.58 -8.27
N GLN A 162 19.69 -8.88 -8.58
CA GLN A 162 18.58 -9.61 -9.20
C GLN A 162 17.42 -9.89 -8.23
N HIS A 163 17.60 -9.68 -6.92
CA HIS A 163 16.57 -9.94 -5.93
C HIS A 163 15.54 -8.81 -5.89
N ARG A 164 14.28 -9.13 -6.21
CA ARG A 164 13.19 -8.16 -6.18
C ARG A 164 12.86 -7.70 -4.77
N PHE A 165 12.64 -6.40 -4.60
CA PHE A 165 12.22 -5.79 -3.33
C PHE A 165 10.86 -6.35 -2.86
N ARG A 166 9.95 -6.58 -3.81
CA ARG A 166 8.72 -7.35 -3.62
C ARG A 166 8.87 -8.67 -4.36
N ASN A 167 9.27 -9.72 -3.64
CA ASN A 167 9.54 -11.02 -4.22
C ASN A 167 8.25 -11.76 -4.64
N TYR A 168 8.29 -12.44 -5.78
CA TYR A 168 7.22 -13.36 -6.22
C TYR A 168 7.10 -14.55 -5.25
N HIS A 169 8.24 -15.10 -4.82
CA HIS A 169 8.30 -16.07 -3.73
C HIS A 169 8.13 -15.33 -2.40
N ARG A 170 6.90 -14.87 -2.13
CA ARG A 170 6.51 -14.01 -1.00
C ARG A 170 6.82 -14.56 0.40
N HIS A 171 7.33 -15.78 0.52
CA HIS A 171 7.67 -16.46 1.77
C HIS A 171 9.19 -16.64 1.93
N ALA A 172 10.00 -16.30 0.92
CA ALA A 172 11.43 -16.50 0.94
C ALA A 172 12.17 -15.28 1.49
N PHE A 173 12.87 -15.48 2.61
CA PHE A 173 13.89 -14.59 3.11
C PHE A 173 15.22 -14.94 2.42
N ILE A 174 15.83 -13.99 1.73
CA ILE A 174 17.03 -14.22 0.91
C ILE A 174 18.23 -13.61 1.62
N ALA A 175 19.18 -14.47 2.00
CA ALA A 175 20.42 -14.03 2.61
C ALA A 175 21.30 -13.35 1.55
N LEU A 176 22.00 -12.29 1.95
CA LEU A 176 22.90 -11.58 1.05
C LEU A 176 24.23 -12.33 0.96
N ASN A 177 24.57 -12.78 -0.24
CA ASN A 177 25.86 -13.40 -0.53
C ASN A 177 26.79 -12.35 -1.17
N PRO A 178 28.08 -12.28 -0.81
CA PRO A 178 29.08 -11.52 -1.56
C PRO A 178 29.03 -11.71 -3.09
N ASP A 179 28.72 -12.93 -3.54
CA ASP A 179 28.66 -13.32 -4.95
C ASP A 179 27.26 -13.12 -5.56
N THR A 180 26.36 -12.41 -4.86
CA THR A 180 25.02 -12.10 -5.37
C THR A 180 25.12 -11.38 -6.71
N PRO A 181 24.49 -11.91 -7.78
CA PRO A 181 24.51 -11.29 -9.10
C PRO A 181 23.97 -9.86 -9.08
N LEU A 182 24.78 -8.94 -9.60
CA LEU A 182 24.47 -7.52 -9.73
C LEU A 182 23.88 -7.25 -11.11
N LEU A 183 22.87 -6.39 -11.17
CA LEU A 183 22.35 -5.91 -12.44
C LEU A 183 23.31 -4.87 -13.03
N PRO A 184 23.53 -4.90 -14.37
CA PRO A 184 24.35 -3.90 -15.02
C PRO A 184 23.74 -2.51 -14.81
N TYR A 185 24.61 -1.54 -14.54
CA TYR A 185 24.20 -0.18 -14.29
C TYR A 185 23.62 0.43 -15.57
N GLN A 186 22.30 0.66 -15.60
CA GLN A 186 21.59 1.03 -16.84
C GLN A 186 21.62 2.51 -17.21
N ASN A 187 22.12 3.39 -16.32
CA ASN A 187 22.12 4.85 -16.53
C ASN A 187 23.53 5.41 -16.33
N THR A 188 23.78 6.68 -16.63
CA THR A 188 24.93 7.40 -16.05
C THR A 188 24.59 7.82 -14.62
N PRO A 189 25.52 7.71 -13.65
CA PRO A 189 25.22 8.14 -12.29
C PRO A 189 24.94 9.63 -12.31
N PRO A 190 23.81 10.10 -11.75
CA PRO A 190 23.65 11.52 -11.53
C PRO A 190 24.84 12.01 -10.67
N PRO A 191 25.18 13.30 -10.73
CA PRO A 191 26.16 13.87 -9.81
C PRO A 191 25.82 13.45 -8.38
N PRO A 192 26.81 13.14 -7.52
CA PRO A 192 26.58 12.59 -6.20
C PRO A 192 25.94 13.64 -5.27
N ASP A 193 24.62 13.81 -5.38
CA ASP A 193 23.81 14.60 -4.46
C ASP A 193 23.33 13.69 -3.32
N LYS A 194 24.12 13.64 -2.24
CA LYS A 194 23.86 12.78 -1.07
C LYS A 194 22.86 13.38 -0.08
N ARG A 195 22.17 14.49 -0.42
CA ARG A 195 21.26 15.19 0.50
C ARG A 195 20.15 14.28 1.00
N ILE A 196 19.58 13.44 0.13
CA ILE A 196 18.50 12.51 0.50
C ILE A 196 19.03 11.42 1.42
N GLU A 197 20.15 10.80 1.07
CA GLU A 197 20.79 9.71 1.82
C GLU A 197 21.12 10.13 3.25
N ARG A 198 21.67 11.34 3.43
CA ARG A 198 21.95 11.92 4.74
C ARG A 198 20.68 12.04 5.58
N ARG A 199 19.61 12.58 5.01
CA ARG A 199 18.31 12.78 5.68
C ARG A 199 17.59 11.48 5.98
N VAL A 200 17.73 10.49 5.12
CA VAL A 200 17.21 9.13 5.36
C VAL A 200 17.95 8.46 6.50
N LEU A 201 19.27 8.56 6.53
CA LEU A 201 20.08 8.00 7.62
C LEU A 201 19.68 8.62 8.95
N GLU A 202 19.58 9.95 8.99
CA GLU A 202 19.12 10.70 10.16
C GLU A 202 17.77 10.17 10.68
N LEU A 203 16.75 10.05 9.80
CA LEU A 203 15.45 9.49 10.17
C LEU A 203 15.54 8.04 10.68
N LEU A 204 16.35 7.19 10.05
CA LEU A 204 16.53 5.78 10.46
C LEU A 204 17.26 5.62 11.80
N THR A 205 17.95 6.66 12.25
CA THR A 205 18.64 6.71 13.55
C THR A 205 17.83 7.40 14.65
N LEU A 206 16.69 8.03 14.32
CA LEU A 206 15.86 8.70 15.31
C LEU A 206 15.33 7.72 16.35
N LEU A 207 15.44 8.11 17.63
CA LEU A 207 14.80 7.40 18.73
C LEU A 207 13.28 7.44 18.61
N PRO A 208 12.56 6.42 19.09
CA PRO A 208 11.10 6.42 19.10
C PRO A 208 10.55 7.68 19.79
N PHE A 209 9.61 8.36 19.13
CA PHE A 209 9.01 9.56 19.69
C PHE A 209 7.52 9.66 19.33
N ARG A 210 6.81 10.48 20.11
CA ARG A 210 5.39 10.78 19.87
C ARG A 210 5.21 11.60 18.60
N SER A 211 4.46 11.10 17.62
CA SER A 211 4.30 11.81 16.33
C SER A 211 3.52 13.11 16.46
N PRO A 212 3.88 14.16 15.70
CA PRO A 212 3.08 15.37 15.60
C PRO A 212 1.73 15.12 14.94
N LYS A 213 0.76 15.99 15.22
CA LYS A 213 -0.53 16.03 14.51
C LYS A 213 -0.31 16.62 13.11
N LEU A 214 -1.13 16.21 12.14
CA LEU A 214 -1.09 16.79 10.78
C LEU A 214 -1.28 18.31 10.79
N GLU A 215 -2.15 18.82 11.66
CA GLU A 215 -2.36 20.27 11.81
C GLU A 215 -1.07 21.01 12.23
N GLN A 216 -0.23 20.38 13.06
CA GLN A 216 1.05 20.96 13.48
C GLN A 216 2.02 21.08 12.32
N TRP A 217 2.08 20.07 11.44
CA TRP A 217 2.84 20.16 10.18
C TRP A 217 2.32 21.29 9.29
N GLY A 218 1.00 21.45 9.17
CA GLY A 218 0.40 22.55 8.39
C GLY A 218 0.74 23.94 8.94
N LEU A 219 0.69 24.11 10.26
CA LEU A 219 1.09 25.36 10.91
C LEU A 219 2.58 25.63 10.75
N PHE A 220 3.42 24.60 10.93
CA PHE A 220 4.86 24.69 10.75
C PHE A 220 5.23 25.15 9.35
N TYR A 221 4.69 24.53 8.29
CA TYR A 221 4.99 24.94 6.92
C TYR A 221 4.45 26.32 6.58
N LYS A 222 3.32 26.71 7.14
CA LYS A 222 2.81 28.08 6.99
C LYS A 222 3.78 29.09 7.60
N LYS A 223 4.28 28.83 8.82
CA LYS A 223 5.28 29.68 9.47
C LYS A 223 6.58 29.69 8.69
N LEU A 224 7.10 28.53 8.30
CA LEU A 224 8.33 28.42 7.51
C LEU A 224 8.25 29.17 6.18
N SER A 225 7.08 29.15 5.54
CA SER A 225 6.81 29.94 4.33
C SER A 225 6.81 31.45 4.60
N HIS A 226 6.25 31.88 5.74
CA HIS A 226 6.30 33.29 6.13
C HIS A 226 7.74 33.74 6.40
N ASP A 227 8.51 32.97 7.16
CA ASP A 227 9.91 33.25 7.52
C ASP A 227 10.81 33.30 6.26
N ASN A 228 10.40 32.66 5.16
CA ASN A 228 11.07 32.68 3.86
C ASN A 228 10.55 33.77 2.89
N GLY A 229 9.67 34.66 3.33
CA GLY A 229 9.11 35.74 2.50
C GLY A 229 8.18 35.27 1.37
N ILE A 230 7.71 34.02 1.40
CA ILE A 230 6.88 33.43 0.33
C ILE A 230 5.38 33.45 0.67
N THR A 231 4.93 34.46 1.41
CA THR A 231 3.51 34.63 1.79
C THR A 231 2.95 35.96 1.32
N ARG A 232 1.69 35.95 0.87
CA ARG A 232 0.86 37.15 0.66
C ARG A 232 -0.19 37.19 1.77
N GLY A 233 0.07 37.98 2.81
CA GLY A 233 -0.70 37.97 4.05
C GLY A 233 -0.75 36.57 4.67
N ASN A 234 -1.95 36.02 4.83
CA ASN A 234 -2.15 34.70 5.45
C ASN A 234 -2.03 33.49 4.49
N LYS A 235 -1.73 33.72 3.20
CA LYS A 235 -1.68 32.67 2.17
C LYS A 235 -0.25 32.52 1.63
N VAL A 236 0.18 31.27 1.43
CA VAL A 236 1.47 30.97 0.78
C VAL A 236 1.38 31.28 -0.72
N ASN A 237 2.38 32.00 -1.24
CA ASN A 237 2.58 32.22 -2.66
C ASN A 237 3.18 30.95 -3.28
N HIS A 238 2.33 30.21 -4.00
CA HIS A 238 2.71 28.91 -4.53
C HIS A 238 3.71 28.98 -5.69
N ASP A 239 3.74 30.09 -6.44
CA ASP A 239 4.66 30.25 -7.57
C ASP A 239 6.08 30.50 -7.06
N GLN A 240 6.24 31.33 -6.03
CA GLN A 240 7.51 31.54 -5.35
C GLN A 240 8.02 30.26 -4.65
N LEU A 241 7.12 29.50 -3.98
CA LEU A 241 7.48 28.21 -3.40
C LEU A 241 7.97 27.23 -4.48
N ARG A 242 7.27 27.16 -5.62
CA ARG A 242 7.66 26.31 -6.74
C ARG A 242 9.03 26.72 -7.28
N GLN A 243 9.29 28.02 -7.44
CA GLN A 243 10.60 28.53 -7.88
C GLN A 243 11.72 28.12 -6.91
N LYS A 244 11.53 28.32 -5.59
CA LYS A 244 12.51 27.87 -4.59
C LYS A 244 12.80 26.37 -4.67
N VAL A 245 11.77 25.53 -4.79
CA VAL A 245 11.96 24.08 -4.91
C VAL A 245 12.69 23.70 -6.20
N ILE A 246 12.31 24.27 -7.35
CA ILE A 246 12.96 23.96 -8.63
C ILE A 246 14.41 24.48 -8.67
N SER A 247 14.71 25.60 -8.00
CA SER A 247 16.09 26.09 -7.87
C SER A 247 16.97 25.16 -7.02
N ALA A 248 16.39 24.53 -6.00
CA ALA A 248 17.12 23.61 -5.12
C ALA A 248 17.17 22.16 -5.66
N TRP A 249 16.20 21.77 -6.49
CA TRP A 249 16.02 20.43 -7.02
C TRP A 249 15.69 20.48 -8.51
N THR A 250 16.58 19.93 -9.34
CA THR A 250 16.34 19.89 -10.79
C THR A 250 15.07 19.09 -11.11
N SER A 251 14.42 19.43 -12.23
CA SER A 251 13.25 18.69 -12.74
C SER A 251 13.56 17.21 -12.97
N GLY A 252 14.78 16.90 -13.42
CA GLY A 252 15.30 15.53 -13.58
C GLY A 252 15.33 14.76 -12.26
N SER A 253 15.93 15.32 -11.21
CA SER A 253 15.99 14.71 -9.88
C SER A 253 14.59 14.45 -9.32
N LEU A 254 13.68 15.42 -9.44
CA LEU A 254 12.30 15.27 -8.99
C LEU A 254 11.53 14.17 -9.75
N SER A 255 11.75 14.08 -11.06
CA SER A 255 11.16 13.05 -11.91
C SER A 255 11.65 11.65 -11.54
N GLN A 256 12.96 11.49 -11.27
CA GLN A 256 13.55 10.22 -10.82
C GLN A 256 12.92 9.70 -9.52
N LEU A 257 12.53 10.61 -8.61
CA LEU A 257 11.85 10.27 -7.35
C LEU A 257 10.34 10.02 -7.51
N GLY A 258 9.75 10.37 -8.67
CA GLY A 258 8.30 10.35 -8.89
C GLY A 258 7.56 11.56 -8.28
N ILE A 259 8.28 12.65 -7.98
CA ILE A 259 7.78 13.84 -7.26
C ILE A 259 7.65 15.04 -8.23
N VAL A 260 7.01 14.80 -9.38
CA VAL A 260 6.86 15.83 -10.41
C VAL A 260 6.00 17.00 -9.90
N ILE A 261 6.45 18.23 -10.19
CA ILE A 261 5.75 19.47 -9.86
C ILE A 261 5.02 19.98 -11.11
N ASN A 262 3.71 20.13 -11.02
CA ASN A 262 2.85 20.63 -12.08
C ASN A 262 1.91 21.73 -11.55
N ASN A 263 1.22 22.42 -12.45
CA ASN A 263 0.40 23.59 -12.12
C ASN A 263 -0.99 23.22 -11.56
N SER A 264 -1.28 21.93 -11.35
CA SER A 264 -2.58 21.49 -10.84
C SER A 264 -2.84 21.98 -9.41
N GLN A 265 -4.10 22.31 -9.12
CA GLN A 265 -4.56 22.63 -7.76
C GLN A 265 -4.40 21.46 -6.77
N SER A 266 -4.36 20.22 -7.29
CA SER A 266 -4.14 19.00 -6.51
C SER A 266 -2.67 18.57 -6.45
N ASN A 267 -1.73 19.40 -6.93
CA ASN A 267 -0.31 19.12 -6.83
C ASN A 267 0.15 19.00 -5.37
N TRP A 268 1.03 18.05 -5.09
CA TRP A 268 1.49 17.73 -3.74
C TRP A 268 2.18 18.92 -3.04
N LEU A 269 2.99 19.69 -3.77
CA LEU A 269 3.72 20.85 -3.23
C LEU A 269 2.76 21.93 -2.75
N ARG A 270 1.64 22.07 -3.46
CA ARG A 270 0.57 22.98 -3.06
C ARG A 270 -0.16 22.48 -1.83
N MET A 271 -0.39 21.17 -1.74
CA MET A 271 -1.13 20.56 -0.65
C MET A 271 -0.36 20.51 0.67
N ILE A 272 0.97 20.33 0.64
CA ILE A 272 1.80 20.18 1.85
C ILE A 272 1.85 21.45 2.71
N VAL A 273 1.87 22.63 2.06
CA VAL A 273 1.88 23.96 2.72
C VAL A 273 0.49 24.54 2.98
N ARG A 274 -0.57 23.86 2.53
CA ARG A 274 -1.97 24.20 2.83
C ARG A 274 -2.42 23.50 4.11
N LYS A 275 -3.74 23.43 4.34
CA LYS A 275 -4.29 22.56 5.38
C LYS A 275 -3.83 21.12 5.13
N HIS A 276 -2.95 20.65 6.00
CA HIS A 276 -2.34 19.34 5.94
C HIS A 276 -3.39 18.28 6.35
N ARG A 277 -4.06 17.71 5.35
CA ARG A 277 -5.22 16.80 5.55
C ARG A 277 -4.84 15.31 5.53
N LYS A 278 -3.61 14.99 5.12
CA LYS A 278 -3.08 13.64 5.00
C LYS A 278 -1.60 13.64 5.35
N ALA A 279 -1.03 12.46 5.58
CA ALA A 279 0.41 12.29 5.65
C ALA A 279 1.05 12.46 4.25
N PHE A 280 2.23 13.04 4.21
CA PHE A 280 3.08 13.14 3.02
C PHE A 280 4.31 12.25 3.20
N SER A 281 4.95 11.90 2.10
CA SER A 281 6.19 11.12 2.10
C SER A 281 7.31 11.89 2.79
N TYR A 282 8.22 11.19 3.49
CA TYR A 282 9.45 11.78 4.00
C TYR A 282 10.26 12.50 2.91
N LEU A 283 10.24 12.02 1.66
CA LEU A 283 10.90 12.69 0.55
C LEU A 283 10.24 14.03 0.20
N GLU A 284 8.90 14.11 0.23
CA GLU A 284 8.18 15.37 0.02
C GLU A 284 8.53 16.38 1.13
N HIS A 285 8.68 15.90 2.38
CA HIS A 285 9.15 16.71 3.50
C HIS A 285 10.61 17.18 3.31
N ILE A 286 11.53 16.27 2.97
CA ILE A 286 12.96 16.57 2.72
C ILE A 286 13.09 17.62 1.62
N ILE A 287 12.40 17.45 0.50
CA ILE A 287 12.48 18.38 -0.64
C ILE A 287 12.09 19.80 -0.22
N VAL A 288 10.98 19.95 0.50
CA VAL A 288 10.49 21.27 0.93
C VAL A 288 11.40 21.87 2.01
N LEU A 289 11.85 21.06 2.96
CA LEU A 289 12.74 21.53 4.03
C LEU A 289 14.08 21.99 3.45
N GLU A 290 14.73 21.17 2.62
CA GLU A 290 16.01 21.50 2.01
C GLU A 290 15.90 22.74 1.10
N ALA A 291 14.79 22.91 0.39
CA ALA A 291 14.55 24.09 -0.46
C ALA A 291 14.31 25.39 0.32
N LEU A 292 13.80 25.32 1.56
CA LEU A 292 13.45 26.49 2.37
C LEU A 292 14.44 26.79 3.50
N LEU A 293 15.26 25.80 3.88
CA LEU A 293 16.23 25.92 4.98
C LEU A 293 17.67 25.66 4.54
N GLY A 294 17.89 25.28 3.27
CA GLY A 294 19.21 24.85 2.81
C GLY A 294 19.60 23.51 3.45
N SER A 295 20.89 23.33 3.71
CA SER A 295 21.46 22.04 4.13
C SER A 295 21.79 21.92 5.61
N SER A 296 21.59 22.96 6.43
CA SER A 296 22.05 23.05 7.83
C SER A 296 21.00 22.69 8.89
N TRP A 297 19.85 22.15 8.52
CA TRP A 297 18.80 21.75 9.49
C TRP A 297 18.98 20.30 9.96
N GLU A 298 18.28 19.90 11.02
CA GLU A 298 18.18 18.52 11.50
C GLU A 298 16.71 18.15 11.78
N PHE A 299 16.30 16.92 11.47
CA PHE A 299 14.98 16.38 11.75
C PHE A 299 14.61 16.48 13.21
N THR A 300 15.54 16.24 14.14
CA THR A 300 15.27 16.37 15.57
C THR A 300 14.74 17.77 15.90
N ASP A 301 15.41 18.80 15.40
CA ASP A 301 15.00 20.20 15.57
C ASP A 301 13.70 20.51 14.86
N ILE A 302 13.53 20.06 13.62
CA ILE A 302 12.29 20.25 12.86
C ILE A 302 11.12 19.63 13.60
N LEU A 303 11.25 18.40 14.09
CA LEU A 303 10.17 17.71 14.80
C LEU A 303 9.84 18.39 16.13
N ASN A 304 10.84 18.91 16.84
CA ASN A 304 10.63 19.72 18.04
C ASN A 304 9.89 21.02 17.73
N ARG A 305 10.27 21.73 16.65
CA ARG A 305 9.59 22.94 16.19
C ARG A 305 8.16 22.66 15.73
N VAL A 306 7.92 21.54 15.05
CA VAL A 306 6.58 21.11 14.62
C VAL A 306 5.70 20.82 15.83
N LYS A 307 6.18 20.06 16.82
CA LYS A 307 5.42 19.76 18.05
C LYS A 307 5.03 21.01 18.84
N LYS A 308 5.87 22.05 18.82
CA LYS A 308 5.60 23.35 19.46
C LYS A 308 4.52 24.16 18.74
N GLN A 309 4.10 23.79 17.53
CA GLN A 309 3.03 24.49 16.84
C GLN A 309 1.70 24.26 17.56
N VAL A 310 1.14 25.34 18.09
CA VAL A 310 -0.19 25.37 18.70
C VAL A 310 -1.03 26.32 17.87
N ARG A 311 -2.25 25.91 17.57
CA ARG A 311 -3.20 26.82 16.93
C ARG A 311 -3.57 27.88 17.96
N PRO A 312 -3.45 29.18 17.66
CA PRO A 312 -4.04 30.21 18.51
C PRO A 312 -5.51 29.83 18.71
N LYS A 313 -5.97 29.75 19.97
CA LYS A 313 -7.40 29.60 20.26
C LYS A 313 -8.09 30.64 19.37
N GLN A 314 -8.98 30.20 18.49
CA GLN A 314 -9.84 31.17 17.82
C GLN A 314 -10.57 31.86 18.95
N VAL A 315 -10.16 33.10 19.26
CA VAL A 315 -11.05 34.06 19.88
C VAL A 315 -12.23 34.02 18.94
N GLN A 316 -13.34 33.44 19.40
CA GLN A 316 -14.60 33.68 18.74
C GLN A 316 -14.67 35.19 18.72
N LYS A 317 -14.45 35.82 17.57
CA LYS A 317 -15.00 37.14 17.35
C LYS A 317 -16.48 36.88 17.60
N LYS A 318 -16.96 37.19 18.81
CA LYS A 318 -18.37 37.45 19.04
C LYS A 318 -18.69 38.37 17.88
N GLY A 319 -19.46 37.85 16.92
CA GLY A 319 -20.00 38.73 15.89
C GLY A 319 -20.58 39.89 16.67
N SER A 320 -20.25 41.12 16.26
CA SER A 320 -20.94 42.30 16.78
C SER A 320 -22.40 41.90 16.97
N ASN A 321 -22.94 42.03 18.19
CA ASN A 321 -24.36 41.85 18.44
C ASN A 321 -25.09 42.93 17.63
N LYS A 322 -25.16 42.76 16.31
CA LYS A 322 -26.18 43.39 15.51
C LYS A 322 -27.43 42.65 15.91
N VAL A 323 -28.31 43.36 16.59
CA VAL A 323 -29.69 42.92 16.78
C VAL A 323 -30.19 42.57 15.38
N ILE A 324 -30.31 41.28 15.10
CA ILE A 324 -30.85 40.83 13.82
C ILE A 324 -32.33 41.18 13.90
N ASP A 325 -32.77 42.04 13.00
CA ASP A 325 -34.19 42.31 12.83
C ASP A 325 -34.92 40.97 12.60
N LEU A 326 -35.84 40.65 13.51
CA LEU A 326 -36.55 39.39 13.54
C LEU A 326 -37.43 39.24 12.29
N ASP A 327 -37.89 40.35 11.73
CA ASP A 327 -38.67 40.37 10.49
C ASP A 327 -37.78 40.00 9.28
N GLU A 328 -36.59 40.62 9.15
CA GLU A 328 -35.63 40.25 8.11
C GLU A 328 -35.20 38.77 8.21
N LEU A 329 -34.97 38.27 9.44
CA LEU A 329 -34.64 36.86 9.68
C LEU A 329 -35.76 35.93 9.19
N ASN A 330 -37.00 36.22 9.56
CA ASN A 330 -38.16 35.41 9.20
C ASN A 330 -38.44 35.44 7.69
N LYS A 331 -38.29 36.61 7.03
CA LYS A 331 -38.37 36.73 5.56
C LYS A 331 -37.36 35.83 4.85
N LYS A 332 -36.09 35.84 5.30
CA LYS A 332 -35.05 34.98 4.70
C LYS A 332 -35.24 33.50 5.02
N ARG A 333 -35.73 33.15 6.21
CA ARG A 333 -36.13 31.78 6.57
C ARG A 333 -37.24 31.27 5.65
N ALA A 334 -38.29 32.06 5.43
CA ALA A 334 -39.41 31.71 4.55
C ALA A 334 -38.96 31.50 3.10
N ALA A 335 -38.18 32.45 2.55
CA ALA A 335 -37.63 32.34 1.20
C ALA A 335 -36.71 31.11 1.03
N TRP A 336 -35.94 30.76 2.07
CA TRP A 336 -35.11 29.56 2.05
C TRP A 336 -35.94 28.27 2.14
N LEU A 337 -37.00 28.23 2.96
CA LEU A 337 -37.91 27.09 3.04
C LEU A 337 -38.65 26.84 1.73
N GLU A 338 -39.09 27.90 1.05
CA GLU A 338 -39.72 27.79 -0.26
C GLU A 338 -38.76 27.19 -1.30
N THR A 339 -37.51 27.66 -1.29
CA THR A 339 -36.44 27.12 -2.14
C THR A 339 -36.16 25.64 -1.82
N LEU A 340 -36.14 25.28 -0.53
CA LEU A 340 -35.95 23.90 -0.09
C LEU A 340 -37.09 22.98 -0.53
N LYS A 341 -38.35 23.42 -0.43
CA LYS A 341 -39.53 22.65 -0.86
C LYS A 341 -39.51 22.40 -2.37
N LYS A 342 -39.21 23.43 -3.18
CA LYS A 342 -39.22 23.34 -4.64
C LYS A 342 -38.09 22.45 -5.19
N MET A 343 -36.85 22.66 -4.73
CA MET A 343 -35.66 22.11 -5.41
C MET A 343 -34.62 21.47 -4.48
N GLY A 344 -34.72 21.65 -3.17
CA GLY A 344 -33.80 21.10 -2.18
C GLY A 344 -32.48 21.87 -2.07
N THR A 345 -31.68 21.57 -1.03
CA THR A 345 -30.52 22.38 -0.62
C THR A 345 -29.49 22.58 -1.72
N ARG A 346 -29.15 21.55 -2.51
CA ARG A 346 -28.07 21.66 -3.51
C ARG A 346 -28.51 22.43 -4.75
N ALA A 347 -29.68 22.09 -5.31
CA ALA A 347 -30.19 22.76 -6.50
C ALA A 347 -30.58 24.21 -6.19
N GLY A 348 -31.14 24.50 -5.01
CA GLY A 348 -31.42 25.86 -4.54
C GLY A 348 -30.21 26.78 -4.54
N ARG A 349 -29.05 26.27 -4.09
CA ARG A 349 -27.81 27.04 -4.11
C ARG A 349 -27.30 27.29 -5.53
N LEU A 350 -27.42 26.30 -6.41
CA LEU A 350 -27.01 26.41 -7.82
C LEU A 350 -27.94 27.34 -8.63
N ALA A 351 -29.22 27.41 -8.27
CA ALA A 351 -30.22 28.27 -8.90
C ALA A 351 -30.18 29.73 -8.39
N GLY A 352 -29.04 30.19 -7.87
CA GLY A 352 -28.83 31.60 -7.47
C GLY A 352 -29.30 31.98 -6.07
N LYS A 353 -29.85 31.06 -5.25
CA LYS A 353 -30.26 31.35 -3.86
C LYS A 353 -29.13 31.10 -2.83
N ASP A 354 -27.87 31.02 -3.27
CA ASP A 354 -26.70 30.82 -2.38
C ASP A 354 -26.48 31.97 -1.38
N TYR A 355 -26.91 33.18 -1.72
CA TYR A 355 -26.84 34.33 -0.81
C TYR A 355 -27.72 34.14 0.44
N LEU A 356 -28.92 33.56 0.30
CA LEU A 356 -29.81 33.24 1.43
C LEU A 356 -29.17 32.20 2.33
N TYR A 357 -28.60 31.15 1.75
CA TYR A 357 -27.87 30.11 2.48
C TYR A 357 -26.70 30.72 3.27
N THR A 358 -25.89 31.55 2.62
CA THR A 358 -24.70 32.17 3.21
C THR A 358 -25.07 33.15 4.33
N TRP A 359 -26.16 33.91 4.16
CA TRP A 359 -26.66 34.83 5.19
C TRP A 359 -27.20 34.05 6.39
N LEU A 360 -28.06 33.05 6.19
CA LEU A 360 -28.62 32.22 7.26
C LEU A 360 -27.53 31.39 7.97
N TYR A 361 -26.48 30.96 7.27
CA TYR A 361 -25.36 30.26 7.90
C TYR A 361 -24.60 31.13 8.90
N ARG A 362 -24.55 32.44 8.66
CA ARG A 362 -23.85 33.41 9.53
C ARG A 362 -24.72 33.89 10.69
N ASN A 363 -26.03 34.05 10.45
CA ASN A 363 -26.96 34.67 11.38
C ASN A 363 -27.85 33.67 12.14
N ASP A 364 -28.06 32.46 11.61
CA ASP A 364 -28.95 31.45 12.18
C ASP A 364 -28.60 30.01 11.72
N ARG A 365 -27.38 29.60 12.11
CA ARG A 365 -26.78 28.37 11.62
C ARG A 365 -27.51 27.10 12.07
N SER A 366 -27.99 27.08 13.32
CA SER A 366 -28.65 25.90 13.90
C SER A 366 -29.94 25.58 13.15
N TRP A 367 -30.80 26.57 12.95
CA TRP A 367 -32.05 26.44 12.20
C TRP A 367 -31.79 26.02 10.74
N LEU A 368 -30.79 26.62 10.08
CA LEU A 368 -30.43 26.29 8.70
C LEU A 368 -30.01 24.82 8.56
N MET A 369 -29.16 24.33 9.47
CA MET A 369 -28.67 22.96 9.43
C MET A 369 -29.77 21.94 9.73
N GLN A 370 -30.66 22.25 10.68
CA GLN A 370 -31.79 21.39 11.02
C GLN A 370 -32.76 21.24 9.83
N ASN A 371 -33.12 22.35 9.19
CA ASN A 371 -34.05 22.34 8.04
C ASN A 371 -33.43 21.70 6.78
N ASN A 372 -32.15 21.96 6.48
CA ASN A 372 -31.48 21.30 5.35
C ASN A 372 -31.40 19.78 5.54
N LYS A 373 -31.28 19.29 6.79
CA LYS A 373 -31.31 17.86 7.09
C LYS A 373 -32.70 17.26 6.82
N ARG A 374 -33.77 17.98 7.16
CA ARG A 374 -35.16 17.55 6.97
C ARG A 374 -35.55 17.43 5.49
N TYR A 375 -35.10 18.36 4.63
CA TYR A 375 -35.39 18.38 3.19
C TYR A 375 -34.29 17.75 2.32
N ARG A 376 -33.43 16.91 2.91
CA ARG A 376 -32.35 16.24 2.20
C ARG A 376 -32.91 15.15 1.28
N LYS A 377 -33.13 15.46 0.00
CA LYS A 377 -33.38 14.44 -1.03
C LYS A 377 -32.13 13.55 -1.17
N THR A 378 -32.26 12.26 -0.88
CA THR A 378 -31.21 11.27 -1.15
C THR A 378 -31.12 11.05 -2.65
N THR A 379 -30.19 11.75 -3.32
CA THR A 379 -29.85 11.45 -4.70
C THR A 379 -28.99 10.17 -4.71
N ARG A 380 -29.62 9.00 -4.75
CA ARG A 380 -28.97 7.83 -5.32
C ARG A 380 -28.96 8.05 -6.83
N SER A 381 -27.88 8.60 -7.37
CA SER A 381 -27.71 8.64 -8.82
C SER A 381 -27.52 7.21 -9.31
N GLU A 382 -28.54 6.64 -9.94
CA GLU A 382 -28.37 5.42 -10.72
C GLU A 382 -27.49 5.76 -11.93
N ASN A 383 -26.30 5.18 -11.96
CA ASN A 383 -25.35 5.42 -13.04
C ASN A 383 -25.83 4.68 -14.30
N LYS A 384 -26.57 5.38 -15.16
CA LYS A 384 -27.07 4.90 -16.46
C LYS A 384 -26.01 4.85 -17.58
N ARG A 385 -24.75 5.19 -17.29
CA ARG A 385 -23.68 5.26 -18.31
C ARG A 385 -23.33 3.92 -18.97
N ILE A 386 -23.72 2.81 -18.36
CA ILE A 386 -23.42 1.46 -18.86
C ILE A 386 -24.75 0.79 -19.16
N ASP A 387 -24.98 0.49 -20.43
CA ASP A 387 -26.00 -0.47 -20.85
C ASP A 387 -25.56 -1.87 -20.39
N TRP A 388 -26.21 -2.36 -19.35
CA TRP A 388 -25.90 -3.66 -18.76
C TRP A 388 -26.41 -4.82 -19.61
N GLN A 389 -27.47 -4.63 -20.40
CA GLN A 389 -28.04 -5.67 -21.25
C GLN A 389 -27.13 -5.93 -22.46
N ALA A 390 -26.73 -4.87 -23.17
CA ALA A 390 -25.77 -4.98 -24.27
C ALA A 390 -24.43 -5.55 -23.79
N ARG A 391 -23.97 -5.13 -22.60
CA ARG A 391 -22.74 -5.65 -22.01
C ARG A 391 -22.83 -7.12 -21.62
N ASP A 392 -23.98 -7.58 -21.13
CA ASP A 392 -24.20 -8.98 -20.78
C ASP A 392 -24.15 -9.89 -22.00
N LEU A 393 -24.77 -9.47 -23.11
CA LEU A 393 -24.69 -10.18 -24.39
C LEU A 393 -23.25 -10.24 -24.93
N GLU A 394 -22.51 -9.14 -24.86
CA GLU A 394 -21.09 -9.09 -25.29
C GLU A 394 -20.23 -10.09 -24.50
N ILE A 395 -20.40 -10.14 -23.18
CA ILE A 395 -19.64 -11.05 -22.31
C ILE A 395 -20.06 -12.50 -22.57
N LEU A 396 -21.35 -12.76 -22.76
CA LEU A 396 -21.87 -14.09 -23.06
C LEU A 396 -21.25 -14.66 -24.34
N GLU A 397 -21.16 -13.88 -25.42
CA GLU A 397 -20.55 -14.33 -26.67
C GLU A 397 -19.05 -14.64 -26.51
N LYS A 398 -18.31 -13.82 -25.76
CA LYS A 398 -16.91 -14.12 -25.43
C LYS A 398 -16.79 -15.41 -24.62
N LEU A 399 -17.69 -15.64 -23.66
CA LEU A 399 -17.70 -16.86 -22.84
C LEU A 399 -18.01 -18.12 -23.68
N LYS A 400 -18.95 -18.03 -24.63
CA LYS A 400 -19.23 -19.11 -25.58
C LYS A 400 -18.02 -19.42 -26.46
N GLY A 401 -17.34 -18.39 -26.98
CA GLY A 401 -16.12 -18.55 -27.77
C GLY A 401 -15.00 -19.26 -26.99
N ILE A 402 -14.73 -18.83 -25.76
CA ILE A 402 -13.73 -19.50 -24.90
C ILE A 402 -14.14 -20.94 -24.60
N ARG A 403 -15.42 -21.23 -24.35
CA ARG A 403 -15.88 -22.60 -24.14
C ARG A 403 -15.55 -23.51 -25.33
N ALA A 404 -15.87 -23.08 -26.54
CA ALA A 404 -15.61 -23.85 -27.76
C ALA A 404 -14.12 -24.15 -27.98
N VAL A 405 -13.25 -23.17 -27.70
CA VAL A 405 -11.79 -23.35 -27.80
C VAL A 405 -11.26 -24.37 -26.78
N VAL A 406 -11.81 -24.33 -25.57
CA VAL A 406 -11.26 -25.08 -24.44
C VAL A 406 -11.82 -26.51 -24.42
N GLU A 407 -13.00 -26.75 -24.97
CA GLU A 407 -13.49 -28.12 -25.26
C GLU A 407 -12.51 -28.90 -26.16
N LYS A 408 -11.85 -28.24 -27.13
CA LYS A 408 -10.79 -28.84 -27.96
C LYS A 408 -9.45 -29.08 -27.24
N LYS A 409 -9.28 -28.52 -26.03
CA LYS A 409 -8.05 -28.62 -25.22
C LYS A 409 -8.31 -29.36 -23.91
N PRO A 410 -8.38 -30.71 -23.94
CA PRO A 410 -8.73 -31.50 -22.77
C PRO A 410 -7.70 -31.40 -21.64
N ASN A 411 -6.42 -31.17 -21.94
CA ASN A 411 -5.35 -31.08 -20.94
C ASN A 411 -5.17 -29.66 -20.36
N SER A 412 -6.28 -29.02 -19.98
CA SER A 412 -6.29 -27.65 -19.42
C SER A 412 -6.53 -27.64 -17.89
N PRO A 413 -6.07 -26.60 -17.18
CA PRO A 413 -6.39 -26.37 -15.77
C PRO A 413 -7.89 -26.38 -15.48
N ARG A 414 -8.27 -26.49 -14.20
CA ARG A 414 -9.68 -26.47 -13.77
C ARG A 414 -10.40 -25.20 -14.22
N ARG A 415 -11.55 -25.39 -14.86
CA ARG A 415 -12.31 -24.31 -15.52
C ARG A 415 -13.34 -23.72 -14.56
N THR A 416 -12.87 -22.94 -13.59
CA THR A 416 -13.76 -22.25 -12.61
C THR A 416 -14.42 -21.00 -13.22
N LYS A 417 -15.47 -20.45 -12.59
CA LYS A 417 -16.05 -19.16 -12.98
C LYS A 417 -14.99 -18.06 -13.11
N ASN A 418 -14.10 -17.95 -12.12
CA ASN A 418 -12.99 -16.99 -12.12
C ASN A 418 -11.99 -17.25 -13.26
N TRP A 419 -11.77 -18.51 -13.62
CA TRP A 419 -10.91 -18.87 -14.75
C TRP A 419 -11.49 -18.35 -16.06
N TYR A 420 -12.78 -18.60 -16.33
CA TYR A 420 -13.47 -18.06 -17.50
C TYR A 420 -13.46 -16.53 -17.52
N CYS A 421 -13.69 -15.88 -16.38
CA CYS A 421 -13.61 -14.42 -16.27
C CYS A 421 -12.22 -13.85 -16.54
N ALA A 422 -11.16 -14.59 -16.19
CA ALA A 422 -9.79 -14.18 -16.47
C ALA A 422 -9.48 -14.26 -17.98
N GLN A 423 -10.02 -15.27 -18.68
CA GLN A 423 -9.84 -15.41 -20.13
C GLN A 423 -10.57 -14.34 -20.94
N THR A 424 -11.74 -13.89 -20.48
CA THR A 424 -12.56 -12.88 -21.18
C THR A 424 -12.29 -11.45 -20.71
N GLY A 425 -11.41 -11.25 -19.71
CA GLY A 425 -11.12 -9.95 -19.12
C GLY A 425 -12.26 -9.39 -18.25
N CYS A 426 -13.26 -10.19 -17.89
CA CYS A 426 -14.45 -9.74 -17.16
C CYS A 426 -14.34 -9.87 -15.63
N THR A 427 -13.16 -10.15 -15.08
CA THR A 427 -12.89 -10.27 -13.63
C THR A 427 -13.36 -9.06 -12.80
N LEU A 428 -13.31 -7.86 -13.38
CA LEU A 428 -13.76 -6.61 -12.77
C LEU A 428 -15.27 -6.59 -12.46
N TYR A 429 -16.05 -7.44 -13.12
CA TYR A 429 -17.50 -7.53 -12.97
C TYR A 429 -17.96 -8.65 -12.03
N ALA A 430 -17.03 -9.39 -11.41
CA ALA A 430 -17.36 -10.51 -10.52
C ALA A 430 -18.28 -10.11 -9.36
N LYS A 431 -18.18 -8.87 -8.87
CA LYS A 431 -19.05 -8.33 -7.80
C LYS A 431 -20.37 -7.74 -8.33
N LYS A 432 -20.59 -7.74 -9.64
CA LYS A 432 -21.72 -7.12 -10.34
C LYS A 432 -22.50 -8.13 -11.19
N PHE A 433 -22.35 -9.44 -10.96
CA PHE A 433 -23.07 -10.47 -11.72
C PHE A 433 -24.60 -10.39 -11.62
N HIS A 434 -25.14 -9.78 -10.55
CA HIS A 434 -26.57 -9.46 -10.48
C HIS A 434 -27.05 -8.51 -11.60
N LYS A 435 -26.13 -7.85 -12.32
CA LYS A 435 -26.41 -7.01 -13.50
C LYS A 435 -26.10 -7.69 -14.83
N LEU A 436 -25.60 -8.93 -14.80
CA LEU A 436 -25.21 -9.72 -15.96
C LEU A 436 -25.83 -11.13 -15.86
N PRO A 437 -27.17 -11.24 -15.81
CA PRO A 437 -27.86 -12.49 -15.53
C PRO A 437 -27.57 -13.61 -16.56
N LEU A 438 -27.44 -13.29 -17.85
CA LEU A 438 -27.19 -14.28 -18.90
C LEU A 438 -25.78 -14.87 -18.77
N SER A 439 -24.77 -14.01 -18.60
CA SER A 439 -23.38 -14.44 -18.39
C SER A 439 -23.24 -15.23 -17.08
N ALA A 440 -23.94 -14.81 -16.01
CA ALA A 440 -23.93 -15.51 -14.74
C ALA A 440 -24.53 -16.92 -14.87
N ALA A 441 -25.73 -17.04 -15.44
CA ALA A 441 -26.39 -18.33 -15.67
C ALA A 441 -25.55 -19.25 -16.57
N PHE A 442 -24.92 -18.70 -17.61
CA PHE A 442 -24.02 -19.47 -18.47
C PHE A 442 -22.83 -20.01 -17.69
N LEU A 443 -22.15 -19.17 -16.90
CA LEU A 443 -21.04 -19.58 -16.04
C LEU A 443 -21.44 -20.62 -15.01
N ASP A 444 -22.62 -20.49 -14.41
CA ASP A 444 -23.18 -21.48 -13.49
C ASP A 444 -23.35 -22.84 -14.14
N ARG A 445 -23.78 -22.88 -15.40
CA ARG A 445 -23.94 -24.12 -16.15
C ARG A 445 -22.62 -24.78 -16.57
N ILE A 446 -21.58 -23.99 -16.88
CA ILE A 446 -20.35 -24.51 -17.51
C ILE A 446 -19.16 -24.64 -16.56
N HIS A 447 -19.24 -24.06 -15.37
CA HIS A 447 -18.12 -24.12 -14.45
C HIS A 447 -17.84 -25.56 -14.00
N GLU A 448 -16.58 -25.84 -13.80
CA GLU A 448 -16.15 -27.15 -13.37
C GLU A 448 -16.04 -27.19 -11.84
N SER A 449 -16.77 -28.09 -11.19
CA SER A 449 -16.57 -28.36 -9.76
C SER A 449 -15.21 -29.04 -9.52
N VAL A 450 -14.80 -29.20 -8.26
CA VAL A 450 -13.59 -29.97 -7.96
C VAL A 450 -13.75 -31.42 -8.43
N ALA A 451 -14.94 -32.00 -8.23
CA ALA A 451 -15.23 -33.37 -8.60
C ALA A 451 -15.21 -33.56 -10.12
N ASP A 452 -15.84 -32.67 -10.88
CA ASP A 452 -15.89 -32.77 -12.35
C ASP A 452 -14.49 -32.66 -12.96
N TYR A 453 -13.61 -31.83 -12.37
CA TYR A 453 -12.21 -31.75 -12.81
C TYR A 453 -11.40 -33.00 -12.50
N GLN A 454 -11.63 -33.63 -11.35
CA GLN A 454 -11.01 -34.91 -11.03
C GLN A 454 -11.49 -35.99 -12.01
N ILE A 455 -12.80 -36.06 -12.28
CA ILE A 455 -13.40 -37.00 -13.24
C ILE A 455 -12.85 -36.77 -14.66
N ARG A 456 -12.72 -35.52 -15.13
CA ARG A 456 -12.14 -35.22 -16.44
C ARG A 456 -10.71 -35.75 -16.55
N ARG A 457 -9.88 -35.57 -15.52
CA ARG A 457 -8.50 -36.09 -15.52
C ARG A 457 -8.46 -37.61 -15.58
N ILE A 458 -9.35 -38.29 -14.85
CA ILE A 458 -9.48 -39.74 -14.89
C ILE A 458 -9.89 -40.22 -16.28
N ARG A 459 -10.91 -39.60 -16.89
CA ARG A 459 -11.35 -39.93 -18.26
C ARG A 459 -10.23 -39.78 -19.28
N LEU A 460 -9.43 -38.72 -19.18
CA LEU A 460 -8.29 -38.51 -20.06
C LEU A 460 -7.17 -39.53 -19.86
N THR A 461 -6.93 -39.95 -18.61
CA THR A 461 -5.99 -41.04 -18.32
C THR A 461 -6.45 -42.36 -18.93
N LEU A 462 -7.75 -42.66 -18.87
CA LEU A 462 -8.31 -43.87 -19.45
C LEU A 462 -8.31 -43.84 -20.99
N GLN A 463 -8.62 -42.70 -21.60
CA GLN A 463 -8.60 -42.53 -23.06
C GLN A 463 -7.21 -42.60 -23.68
N LYS A 464 -6.15 -42.31 -22.91
CA LYS A 464 -4.75 -42.38 -23.36
C LYS A 464 -4.14 -43.78 -23.25
N ARG A 465 -4.91 -44.80 -22.87
CA ARG A 465 -4.44 -46.16 -22.69
C ARG A 465 -4.43 -46.90 -24.03
N ASP A 466 -3.33 -47.59 -24.33
CA ASP A 466 -3.29 -48.61 -25.38
C ASP A 466 -3.89 -49.93 -24.88
N SER A 467 -4.58 -50.65 -25.77
CA SER A 467 -5.26 -51.93 -25.51
C SER A 467 -4.33 -53.06 -25.03
N THR A 468 -3.02 -52.88 -25.09
CA THR A 468 -1.98 -53.84 -24.66
C THR A 468 -1.52 -53.68 -23.20
N GLN A 469 -1.93 -52.62 -22.49
CA GLN A 469 -1.57 -52.45 -21.07
C GLN A 469 -2.55 -53.21 -20.18
N GLY A 470 -2.07 -54.11 -19.31
CA GLY A 470 -2.87 -54.95 -18.40
C GLY A 470 -3.79 -54.20 -17.41
N THR A 471 -4.48 -54.93 -16.53
CA THR A 471 -5.59 -54.46 -15.67
C THR A 471 -5.26 -53.18 -14.89
N MET A 472 -6.18 -52.21 -14.91
CA MET A 472 -6.01 -50.90 -14.25
C MET A 472 -6.45 -50.97 -12.80
N THR A 473 -5.53 -50.84 -11.85
CA THR A 473 -5.85 -50.78 -10.42
C THR A 473 -6.17 -49.35 -9.96
N PHE A 474 -6.91 -49.23 -8.84
CA PHE A 474 -7.29 -47.95 -8.24
C PHE A 474 -6.10 -47.01 -8.02
N TYR A 475 -5.04 -47.49 -7.37
CA TYR A 475 -3.84 -46.69 -7.07
C TYR A 475 -3.08 -46.29 -8.34
N LYS A 476 -3.02 -47.16 -9.36
CA LYS A 476 -2.37 -46.87 -10.64
C LYS A 476 -3.14 -45.76 -11.39
N LEU A 477 -4.47 -45.80 -11.38
CA LEU A 477 -5.32 -44.78 -11.97
C LEU A 477 -5.13 -43.41 -11.32
N LEU A 478 -5.07 -43.35 -9.98
CA LEU A 478 -4.83 -42.10 -9.25
C LEU A 478 -3.45 -41.51 -9.55
N ARG A 479 -2.41 -42.34 -9.57
CA ARG A 479 -1.05 -41.89 -9.89
C ARG A 479 -0.96 -41.30 -11.30
N LEU A 480 -1.50 -41.99 -12.30
CA LEU A 480 -1.46 -41.56 -13.71
C LEU A 480 -2.36 -40.35 -14.00
N SER A 481 -3.41 -40.13 -13.20
CA SER A 481 -4.28 -38.94 -13.31
C SER A 481 -3.83 -37.75 -12.44
N GLY A 482 -2.73 -37.90 -11.68
CA GLY A 482 -2.21 -36.87 -10.78
C GLY A 482 -3.20 -36.54 -9.66
N LEU A 483 -3.87 -37.56 -9.13
CA LEU A 483 -4.85 -37.48 -8.04
C LEU A 483 -4.29 -38.10 -6.76
N ASN A 484 -4.77 -37.58 -5.63
CA ASN A 484 -4.47 -38.07 -4.29
C ASN A 484 -5.80 -38.50 -3.65
N GLU A 485 -5.79 -39.67 -3.01
CA GLU A 485 -6.96 -40.34 -2.46
C GLU A 485 -7.70 -39.52 -1.37
N ASP A 486 -6.95 -38.90 -0.46
CA ASP A 486 -7.48 -38.06 0.63
C ASP A 486 -8.25 -36.85 0.12
N ARG A 487 -7.94 -36.43 -1.12
CA ARG A 487 -8.52 -35.23 -1.75
C ARG A 487 -9.64 -35.56 -2.74
N LEU A 488 -9.99 -36.84 -2.92
CA LEU A 488 -11.08 -37.24 -3.80
C LEU A 488 -12.43 -36.77 -3.27
N LYS A 489 -13.26 -36.22 -4.15
CA LYS A 489 -14.64 -35.88 -3.80
C LYS A 489 -15.55 -37.11 -3.90
N PRO A 490 -16.65 -37.18 -3.13
CA PRO A 490 -17.57 -38.34 -3.13
C PRO A 490 -18.02 -38.75 -4.54
N LYS A 491 -18.49 -37.78 -5.35
CA LYS A 491 -18.87 -37.98 -6.75
C LYS A 491 -17.73 -38.56 -7.62
N THR A 492 -16.48 -38.22 -7.33
CA THR A 492 -15.32 -38.78 -8.02
C THR A 492 -15.05 -40.22 -7.58
N ARG A 493 -15.20 -40.55 -6.29
CA ARG A 493 -15.04 -41.92 -5.78
C ARG A 493 -16.08 -42.85 -6.38
N GLU A 494 -17.34 -42.42 -6.42
CA GLU A 494 -18.43 -43.14 -7.06
C GLU A 494 -18.15 -43.40 -8.56
N PHE A 495 -17.71 -42.36 -9.29
CA PHE A 495 -17.31 -42.51 -10.69
C PHE A 495 -16.18 -43.54 -10.86
N ILE A 496 -15.17 -43.55 -9.99
CA ILE A 496 -14.07 -44.53 -10.05
C ILE A 496 -14.57 -45.95 -9.78
N ARG A 497 -15.45 -46.16 -8.79
CA ARG A 497 -16.02 -47.48 -8.49
C ARG A 497 -16.76 -48.06 -9.69
N HIS A 498 -17.63 -47.28 -10.31
CA HIS A 498 -18.34 -47.70 -11.54
C HIS A 498 -17.40 -47.97 -12.72
N THR A 499 -16.26 -47.27 -12.79
CA THR A 499 -15.33 -47.41 -13.92
C THR A 499 -14.36 -48.59 -13.75
N LEU A 500 -14.12 -49.05 -12.51
CA LEU A 500 -13.18 -50.12 -12.19
C LEU A 500 -13.87 -51.40 -11.69
N GLU A 501 -15.20 -51.46 -11.71
CA GLU A 501 -16.02 -52.62 -11.24
C GLU A 501 -15.61 -53.12 -9.85
N MET A 502 -15.24 -52.20 -8.95
CA MET A 502 -14.89 -52.55 -7.57
C MET A 502 -16.17 -52.64 -6.73
N PRO A 503 -16.36 -53.70 -5.91
CA PRO A 503 -17.53 -53.86 -5.05
C PRO A 503 -17.70 -52.72 -4.03
#